data_AF-A0A9E1IU74-F1
#
_entry.id   AF-A0A9E1IU74-F1
#
_cell.length_a   1.000
_cell.length_b   1.000
_cell.length_c   1.000
_cell.angle_alpha   90.00
_cell.angle_beta   90.00
_cell.angle_gamma   90.00
#
_symmetry.space_group_name_H-M   'P 1'
#
loop_
_entity.id
_entity.type
_entity.pdbx_description
1 polymer ?
#
loop_
_entity_poly.entity_id
_entity_poly.type
_entity_poly.pdbx_seq_one_letter_code
_entity_poly.pdbx_strand_id
1 'polypeptide(L)'
;MAEAEEKALSPAEKAKLAAAKKAEAAKKAGPVGDPLVDNEDGTITDPNSGFMWKKTDAWLDVKKFYTWFDHREYVDWVNKNKDKFGGFDNWRIPNKAEALTLFDKTGVKSLVDKNGTSYPIDGIFAAGGASNTWITECTDEKIIRMDLKIGVDTAYPTPDVWSSMRLIRKEGEAAPAPAGKAAEPAADKPAAEAPAAVEQAAAAPAKSSGGVPGPTPRKDFSPEERAAMLKRAKAYAAEVKARKG
;
A
#
# COMPACT_ATOMS: atom_id res chain seq x y z
N MET A 1 -34.50 -39.73 -35.60
CA MET A 1 -33.81 -38.43 -35.56
C MET A 1 -34.61 -37.54 -34.64
N ALA A 2 -34.18 -37.35 -33.41
CA ALA A 2 -34.69 -36.30 -32.54
C ALA A 2 -33.52 -35.90 -31.64
N GLU A 3 -33.01 -34.71 -31.93
CA GLU A 3 -31.80 -34.10 -31.40
C GLU A 3 -31.88 -33.95 -29.88
N ALA A 4 -30.74 -34.23 -29.22
CA ALA A 4 -30.54 -33.92 -27.83
C ALA A 4 -30.47 -32.39 -27.66
N GLU A 5 -31.49 -31.81 -27.02
CA GLU A 5 -31.46 -30.42 -26.57
C GLU A 5 -30.40 -30.28 -25.47
N GLU A 6 -29.21 -29.83 -25.86
CA GLU A 6 -28.16 -29.38 -24.94
C GLU A 6 -28.65 -28.10 -24.24
N LYS A 7 -29.24 -28.27 -23.05
CA LYS A 7 -29.71 -27.17 -22.21
C LYS A 7 -28.55 -26.23 -21.87
N ALA A 8 -28.39 -25.16 -22.65
CA ALA A 8 -27.40 -24.12 -22.42
C ALA A 8 -27.69 -23.42 -21.08
N LEU A 9 -26.90 -23.76 -20.05
CA LEU A 9 -26.94 -23.08 -18.75
C LEU A 9 -26.71 -21.57 -18.91
N SER A 10 -27.52 -20.77 -18.22
CA SER A 10 -27.43 -19.31 -18.26
C SER A 10 -26.06 -18.82 -17.76
N PRO A 11 -25.55 -17.65 -18.21
CA PRO A 11 -24.28 -17.10 -17.75
C PRO A 11 -24.16 -17.00 -16.22
N ALA A 12 -25.27 -16.69 -15.54
CA ALA A 12 -25.33 -16.64 -14.08
C ALA A 12 -25.18 -18.03 -13.43
N GLU A 13 -25.73 -19.08 -14.03
CA GLU A 13 -25.60 -20.46 -13.55
C GLU A 13 -24.20 -21.02 -13.83
N LYS A 14 -23.62 -20.68 -14.99
CA LYS A 14 -22.22 -21.01 -15.29
C LYS A 14 -21.25 -20.30 -14.33
N ALA A 15 -21.53 -19.04 -13.97
CA ALA A 15 -20.74 -18.31 -12.98
C ALA A 15 -20.90 -18.91 -11.57
N LYS A 16 -22.11 -19.30 -11.17
CA LYS A 16 -22.37 -19.93 -9.87
C LYS A 16 -21.77 -21.34 -9.79
N LEU A 17 -21.81 -22.11 -10.87
CA LEU A 17 -21.20 -23.42 -10.98
C LEU A 17 -19.67 -23.34 -11.07
N ALA A 18 -19.12 -22.31 -11.72
CA ALA A 18 -17.68 -22.03 -11.72
C ALA A 18 -17.20 -21.57 -10.33
N ALA A 19 -17.98 -20.74 -9.64
CA ALA A 19 -17.71 -20.36 -8.25
C ALA A 19 -17.80 -21.56 -7.29
N ALA A 20 -18.80 -22.43 -7.48
CA ALA A 20 -18.95 -23.66 -6.71
C ALA A 20 -17.83 -24.67 -7.00
N LYS A 21 -17.46 -24.87 -8.28
CA LYS A 21 -16.30 -25.70 -8.66
C LYS A 21 -14.98 -25.12 -8.16
N LYS A 22 -14.83 -23.80 -8.14
CA LYS A 22 -13.65 -23.13 -7.56
C LYS A 22 -13.61 -23.30 -6.04
N ALA A 23 -14.75 -23.22 -5.36
CA ALA A 23 -14.86 -23.48 -3.92
C ALA A 23 -14.69 -24.97 -3.55
N GLU A 24 -15.05 -25.90 -4.44
CA GLU A 24 -14.86 -27.34 -4.25
C GLU A 24 -13.42 -27.77 -4.60
N ALA A 25 -12.81 -27.19 -5.64
CA ALA A 25 -11.41 -27.36 -5.96
C ALA A 25 -10.50 -26.77 -4.86
N ALA A 26 -10.92 -25.67 -4.22
CA ALA A 26 -10.29 -25.13 -3.02
C ALA A 26 -10.28 -26.11 -1.83
N LYS A 27 -11.28 -26.99 -1.74
CA LYS A 27 -11.32 -28.06 -0.72
C LYS A 27 -10.47 -29.29 -1.08
N LYS A 28 -9.98 -29.40 -2.32
CA LYS A 28 -9.34 -30.63 -2.83
C LYS A 28 -7.88 -30.50 -3.27
N ALA A 29 -7.28 -29.31 -3.26
CA ALA A 29 -5.87 -29.11 -3.60
C ALA A 29 -4.98 -29.21 -2.35
N GLY A 30 -4.37 -30.37 -2.10
CA GLY A 30 -3.29 -30.53 -1.09
C GLY A 30 -1.89 -30.18 -1.66
N PRO A 31 -0.83 -30.14 -0.83
CA PRO A 31 -0.81 -30.20 0.62
C PRO A 31 -1.11 -28.79 1.14
N VAL A 32 -2.30 -28.62 1.72
CA VAL A 32 -2.65 -27.37 2.40
C VAL A 32 -1.84 -27.39 3.66
N GLY A 33 -0.69 -26.73 3.62
CA GLY A 33 -0.09 -26.25 4.83
C GLY A 33 -1.16 -25.59 5.70
N ASP A 34 -1.12 -25.79 7.01
CA ASP A 34 -2.16 -25.36 7.94
C ASP A 34 -2.64 -23.93 7.61
N PRO A 35 -3.96 -23.67 7.63
CA PRO A 35 -4.48 -22.35 7.27
C PRO A 35 -3.89 -21.26 8.17
N LEU A 36 -3.79 -20.04 7.64
CA LEU A 36 -3.39 -18.90 8.45
C LEU A 36 -4.35 -18.76 9.64
N VAL A 37 -3.80 -18.49 10.81
CA VAL A 37 -4.55 -18.39 12.07
C VAL A 37 -4.59 -16.93 12.49
N ASP A 38 -5.78 -16.37 12.68
CA ASP A 38 -5.96 -15.05 13.27
C ASP A 38 -5.85 -15.19 14.79
N ASN A 39 -4.97 -14.42 15.42
CA ASN A 39 -4.82 -14.48 16.88
C ASN A 39 -5.78 -13.53 17.62
N GLU A 40 -6.70 -12.87 16.90
CA GLU A 40 -7.66 -11.86 17.41
C GLU A 40 -7.04 -10.63 18.10
N ASP A 41 -5.71 -10.55 18.19
CA ASP A 41 -4.94 -9.42 18.74
C ASP A 41 -4.41 -8.44 17.68
N GLY A 42 -4.85 -8.61 16.42
CA GLY A 42 -4.37 -7.84 15.26
C GLY A 42 -3.20 -8.47 14.53
N THR A 43 -2.82 -9.71 14.89
CA THR A 43 -1.80 -10.51 14.21
C THR A 43 -2.35 -11.79 13.60
N ILE A 44 -1.64 -12.31 12.60
CA ILE A 44 -1.96 -13.53 11.88
C ILE A 44 -0.73 -14.42 11.87
N THR A 45 -0.86 -15.64 12.37
CA THR A 45 0.21 -16.65 12.37
C THR A 45 0.11 -17.51 11.12
N ASP A 46 1.22 -17.68 10.40
CA ASP A 46 1.40 -18.70 9.37
C ASP A 46 2.05 -19.95 9.99
N PRO A 47 1.28 -21.00 10.29
CA PRO A 47 1.80 -22.24 10.88
C PRO A 47 2.78 -23.00 9.98
N ASN A 48 2.79 -22.74 8.67
CA ASN A 48 3.68 -23.43 7.73
C ASN A 48 5.09 -22.87 7.75
N SER A 49 5.18 -21.56 7.85
CA SER A 49 6.45 -20.84 7.79
C SER A 49 6.95 -20.44 9.18
N GLY A 50 6.09 -20.49 10.20
CA GLY A 50 6.36 -19.94 11.53
C GLY A 50 6.45 -18.42 11.54
N PHE A 51 5.91 -17.76 10.50
CA PHE A 51 5.89 -16.31 10.40
C PHE A 51 4.63 -15.76 11.04
N MET A 52 4.74 -14.58 11.63
CA MET A 52 3.58 -13.84 12.08
C MET A 52 3.49 -12.52 11.34
N TRP A 53 2.33 -12.28 10.76
CA TRP A 53 2.01 -11.12 9.95
C TRP A 53 1.12 -10.18 10.71
N LYS A 54 1.26 -8.90 10.41
CA LYS A 54 0.31 -7.90 10.86
C LYS A 54 -0.96 -7.94 10.02
N LYS A 55 -2.13 -7.94 10.67
CA LYS A 55 -3.45 -8.03 10.01
C LYS A 55 -3.74 -6.84 9.10
N THR A 56 -3.35 -5.65 9.55
CA THR A 56 -3.49 -4.39 8.81
C THR A 56 -2.17 -3.94 8.19
N ASP A 57 -2.23 -3.25 7.05
CA ASP A 57 -1.09 -2.60 6.41
C ASP A 57 -0.99 -1.11 6.81
N ALA A 58 0.10 -0.44 6.40
CA ALA A 58 0.32 0.97 6.71
C ALA A 58 -0.83 1.88 6.26
N TRP A 59 -1.44 1.59 5.11
CA TRP A 59 -2.59 2.34 4.64
C TRP A 59 -3.81 2.21 5.57
N LEU A 60 -4.06 1.04 6.14
CA LEU A 60 -5.21 0.85 7.02
C LEU A 60 -5.04 1.57 8.36
N ASP A 61 -3.82 1.57 8.90
CA ASP A 61 -3.53 2.19 10.19
C ASP A 61 -3.46 3.72 10.13
N VAL A 62 -2.65 4.25 9.21
CA VAL A 62 -2.33 5.69 9.17
C VAL A 62 -2.89 6.40 7.93
N LYS A 63 -3.51 5.67 6.99
CA LYS A 63 -4.04 6.21 5.72
C LYS A 63 -2.98 6.99 4.93
N LYS A 64 -1.72 6.58 5.06
CA LYS A 64 -0.54 7.19 4.44
C LYS A 64 0.29 6.11 3.76
N PHE A 65 0.85 6.45 2.60
CA PHE A 65 1.89 5.67 1.95
C PHE A 65 3.26 6.24 2.35
N TYR A 66 4.25 5.37 2.42
CA TYR A 66 5.62 5.75 2.76
C TYR A 66 6.53 5.46 1.58
N THR A 67 7.51 6.33 1.39
CA THR A 67 8.62 6.03 0.49
C THR A 67 9.50 4.94 1.11
N TRP A 68 10.45 4.41 0.33
CA TRP A 68 11.47 3.55 0.92
C TRP A 68 12.26 4.30 2.00
N PHE A 69 12.58 5.58 1.85
CA PHE A 69 13.36 6.29 2.87
C PHE A 69 12.58 6.47 4.18
N ASP A 70 11.27 6.69 4.08
CA ASP A 70 10.39 6.89 5.24
C ASP A 70 9.83 5.58 5.82
N HIS A 71 10.17 4.41 5.25
CA HIS A 71 9.55 3.15 5.68
C HIS A 71 9.77 2.84 7.16
N ARG A 72 10.94 3.24 7.67
CA ARG A 72 11.33 2.99 9.07
C ARG A 72 10.43 3.73 10.03
N GLU A 73 9.95 4.92 9.68
CA GLU A 73 9.04 5.68 10.53
C GLU A 73 7.80 4.86 10.90
N TYR A 74 7.23 4.14 9.93
CA TYR A 74 6.07 3.28 10.17
C TYR A 74 6.45 2.03 10.97
N VAL A 75 7.59 1.39 10.67
CA VAL A 75 8.08 0.22 11.42
C VAL A 75 8.28 0.57 12.89
N ASP A 76 8.99 1.67 13.16
CA ASP A 76 9.21 2.20 14.51
C ASP A 76 7.89 2.58 15.20
N TRP A 77 6.96 3.19 14.47
CA TRP A 77 5.64 3.51 15.01
C TRP A 77 4.87 2.25 15.42
N VAL A 78 4.88 1.20 14.59
CA VAL A 78 4.23 -0.08 14.94
C VAL A 78 4.89 -0.70 16.16
N ASN A 79 6.23 -0.75 16.21
CA ASN A 79 6.98 -1.30 17.35
C ASN A 79 6.73 -0.52 18.64
N LYS A 80 6.59 0.81 18.57
CA LYS A 80 6.19 1.65 19.71
C LYS A 80 4.74 1.44 20.14
N ASN A 81 3.86 1.10 19.20
CA ASN A 81 2.43 0.82 19.45
C ASN A 81 2.17 -0.67 19.64
N LYS A 82 3.10 -1.41 20.25
CA LYS A 82 3.02 -2.86 20.39
C LYS A 82 1.72 -3.36 20.99
N ASP A 83 1.14 -2.63 21.95
CA ASP A 83 -0.13 -3.00 22.60
C ASP A 83 -1.32 -3.10 21.63
N LYS A 84 -1.23 -2.49 20.44
CA LYS A 84 -2.24 -2.57 19.38
C LYS A 84 -2.01 -3.71 18.39
N PHE A 85 -0.83 -4.31 18.41
CA PHE A 85 -0.35 -5.24 17.39
C PHE A 85 0.26 -6.48 18.06
N GLY A 86 -0.54 -7.15 18.90
CA GLY A 86 -0.18 -8.37 19.61
C GLY A 86 0.79 -8.24 20.79
N GLY A 87 1.24 -7.02 21.14
CA GLY A 87 2.20 -6.80 22.23
C GLY A 87 3.67 -6.95 21.82
N PHE A 88 3.96 -6.96 20.52
CA PHE A 88 5.30 -7.20 19.98
C PHE A 88 5.98 -5.95 19.43
N ASP A 89 7.29 -5.83 19.66
CA ASP A 89 8.15 -4.72 19.21
C ASP A 89 9.25 -5.14 18.21
N ASN A 90 9.13 -6.35 17.65
CA ASN A 90 10.07 -6.91 16.67
C ASN A 90 9.49 -6.98 15.24
N TRP A 91 8.63 -6.04 14.88
CA TRP A 91 8.11 -5.93 13.52
C TRP A 91 9.16 -5.41 12.55
N ARG A 92 9.23 -6.02 11.37
CA ARG A 92 10.13 -5.62 10.29
C ARG A 92 9.47 -5.74 8.92
N ILE A 93 10.16 -5.22 7.90
CA ILE A 93 9.79 -5.42 6.50
C ILE A 93 10.07 -6.89 6.10
N PRO A 94 9.19 -7.53 5.32
CA PRO A 94 9.42 -8.87 4.80
C PRO A 94 10.48 -8.90 3.71
N ASN A 95 11.14 -10.04 3.53
CA ASN A 95 11.92 -10.29 2.33
C ASN A 95 11.04 -10.76 1.16
N LYS A 96 11.62 -10.90 -0.04
CA LYS A 96 10.88 -11.38 -1.23
C LYS A 96 10.26 -12.75 -1.02
N ALA A 97 10.98 -13.69 -0.41
CA ALA A 97 10.50 -15.05 -0.20
C ALA A 97 9.30 -15.07 0.77
N GLU A 98 9.37 -14.28 1.84
CA GLU A 98 8.30 -14.06 2.81
C GLU A 98 7.10 -13.36 2.17
N ALA A 99 7.29 -12.28 1.43
CA ALA A 99 6.19 -11.60 0.74
C ALA A 99 5.47 -12.52 -0.26
N LEU A 100 6.21 -13.47 -0.86
CA LEU A 100 5.63 -14.49 -1.73
C LEU A 100 4.83 -15.57 -0.98
N THR A 101 5.00 -15.76 0.33
CA THR A 101 4.15 -16.69 1.09
C THR A 101 2.74 -16.13 1.29
N LEU A 102 2.59 -14.80 1.28
CA LEU A 102 1.28 -14.15 1.26
C LEU A 102 0.55 -14.40 -0.07
N PHE A 103 1.28 -14.48 -1.17
CA PHE A 103 0.73 -14.65 -2.51
C PHE A 103 0.22 -16.07 -2.73
N ASP A 104 -1.10 -16.21 -2.83
CA ASP A 104 -1.77 -17.48 -3.06
C ASP A 104 -1.73 -17.88 -4.54
N LYS A 105 -0.76 -18.71 -4.90
CA LYS A 105 -0.65 -19.28 -6.25
C LYS A 105 -1.82 -20.18 -6.62
N THR A 106 -2.58 -20.68 -5.64
CA THR A 106 -3.73 -21.56 -5.90
C THR A 106 -4.93 -20.79 -6.46
N GLY A 107 -4.94 -19.46 -6.30
CA GLY A 107 -6.02 -18.58 -6.77
C GLY A 107 -7.34 -18.81 -6.04
N VAL A 108 -7.32 -19.56 -4.93
CA VAL A 108 -8.46 -19.85 -4.07
C VAL A 108 -8.75 -18.65 -3.18
N LYS A 109 -7.69 -18.08 -2.63
CA LYS A 109 -7.76 -16.96 -1.70
C LYS A 109 -7.94 -15.67 -2.47
N SER A 110 -8.75 -14.77 -1.93
CA SER A 110 -9.01 -13.48 -2.54
C SER A 110 -9.29 -12.43 -1.48
N LEU A 111 -8.58 -11.32 -1.58
CA LEU A 111 -8.74 -10.15 -0.72
C LEU A 111 -8.97 -8.92 -1.59
N VAL A 112 -9.81 -8.00 -1.13
CA VAL A 112 -10.15 -6.78 -1.86
C VAL A 112 -9.27 -5.63 -1.39
N ASP A 113 -8.63 -4.93 -2.31
CA ASP A 113 -7.79 -3.76 -2.00
C ASP A 113 -8.62 -2.47 -1.84
N LYS A 114 -7.96 -1.37 -1.47
CA LYS A 114 -8.60 -0.04 -1.36
C LYS A 114 -9.31 0.43 -2.64
N ASN A 115 -8.95 -0.10 -3.79
CA ASN A 115 -9.48 0.24 -5.11
C ASN A 115 -10.62 -0.69 -5.54
N GLY A 116 -11.03 -1.66 -4.70
CA GLY A 116 -12.02 -2.67 -5.04
C GLY A 116 -11.47 -3.79 -5.93
N THR A 117 -10.15 -3.86 -6.13
CA THR A 117 -9.50 -4.91 -6.91
C THR A 117 -9.20 -6.10 -6.02
N SER A 118 -9.70 -7.27 -6.42
CA SER A 118 -9.34 -8.55 -5.79
C SER A 118 -7.91 -8.95 -6.12
N TYR A 119 -7.15 -9.37 -5.12
CA TYR A 119 -5.81 -9.93 -5.25
C TYR A 119 -5.69 -11.25 -4.49
N PRO A 120 -4.82 -12.17 -4.92
CA PRO A 120 -4.75 -13.53 -4.38
C PRO A 120 -4.02 -13.57 -3.04
N ILE A 121 -4.67 -13.02 -2.01
CA ILE A 121 -4.24 -13.05 -0.62
C ILE A 121 -5.39 -13.58 0.23
N ASP A 122 -5.05 -14.19 1.36
CA ASP A 122 -6.01 -14.71 2.33
C ASP A 122 -6.97 -13.61 2.84
N GLY A 123 -8.26 -13.94 2.89
CA GLY A 123 -9.32 -13.06 3.37
C GLY A 123 -9.23 -12.76 4.88
N ILE A 124 -8.38 -13.49 5.61
CA ILE A 124 -8.10 -13.26 7.03
C ILE A 124 -7.41 -11.91 7.28
N PHE A 125 -6.68 -11.39 6.30
CA PHE A 125 -6.11 -10.05 6.36
C PHE A 125 -7.19 -8.99 6.21
N ALA A 126 -6.95 -7.81 6.78
CA ALA A 126 -7.89 -6.72 6.68
C ALA A 126 -8.07 -6.25 5.22
N ALA A 127 -9.33 -6.21 4.77
CA ALA A 127 -9.72 -5.72 3.45
C ALA A 127 -9.55 -4.19 3.34
N GLY A 128 -9.40 -3.70 2.11
CA GLY A 128 -9.21 -2.27 1.85
C GLY A 128 -7.78 -1.76 2.07
N GLY A 129 -6.83 -2.66 2.32
CA GLY A 129 -5.40 -2.37 2.35
C GLY A 129 -4.82 -2.18 0.95
N ALA A 130 -3.52 -1.89 0.87
CA ALA A 130 -2.81 -1.89 -0.39
C ALA A 130 -2.39 -3.30 -0.81
N SER A 131 -2.37 -3.53 -2.12
CA SER A 131 -1.86 -4.76 -2.74
C SER A 131 -0.34 -4.74 -2.99
N ASN A 132 0.36 -3.73 -2.47
CA ASN A 132 1.79 -3.54 -2.66
C ASN A 132 2.48 -3.48 -1.30
N THR A 133 3.69 -4.04 -1.23
CA THR A 133 4.50 -3.99 -0.01
C THR A 133 5.97 -3.72 -0.35
N TRP A 134 6.66 -3.05 0.57
CA TRP A 134 8.11 -3.00 0.56
C TRP A 134 8.71 -4.36 0.91
N ILE A 135 9.92 -4.61 0.40
CA ILE A 135 10.73 -5.78 0.70
C ILE A 135 12.15 -5.38 1.10
N THR A 136 12.83 -6.21 1.89
CA THR A 136 14.19 -5.94 2.38
C THR A 136 15.25 -5.83 1.28
N GLU A 137 14.98 -6.34 0.08
CA GLU A 137 15.84 -6.26 -1.10
C GLU A 137 15.85 -4.87 -1.74
N CYS A 138 14.96 -3.98 -1.31
CA CYS A 138 14.99 -2.58 -1.70
C CYS A 138 16.21 -1.88 -1.07
N THR A 139 16.91 -1.05 -1.85
CA THR A 139 18.05 -0.25 -1.40
C THR A 139 17.90 1.18 -1.87
N ASP A 140 18.73 2.08 -1.34
CA ASP A 140 18.71 3.51 -1.71
C ASP A 140 18.99 3.73 -3.21
N GLU A 141 19.74 2.83 -3.84
CA GLU A 141 20.04 2.84 -5.27
C GLU A 141 19.01 2.08 -6.11
N LYS A 142 18.38 1.05 -5.53
CA LYS A 142 17.45 0.17 -6.22
C LYS A 142 16.16 0.06 -5.44
N ILE A 143 15.19 0.87 -5.83
CA ILE A 143 13.87 0.86 -5.20
C ILE A 143 13.06 -0.32 -5.72
N ILE A 144 12.83 -1.32 -4.88
CA ILE A 144 12.08 -2.52 -5.25
C ILE A 144 10.78 -2.58 -4.46
N ARG A 145 9.67 -2.71 -5.19
CA ARG A 145 8.33 -2.87 -4.61
C ARG A 145 7.74 -4.21 -5.04
N MET A 146 7.24 -4.97 -4.08
CA MET A 146 6.51 -6.20 -4.35
C MET A 146 5.05 -5.89 -4.69
N ASP A 147 4.58 -6.45 -5.81
CA ASP A 147 3.17 -6.43 -6.18
C ASP A 147 2.52 -7.77 -5.82
N LEU A 148 1.64 -7.77 -4.82
CA LEU A 148 0.95 -8.97 -4.33
C LEU A 148 -0.25 -9.35 -5.20
N LYS A 149 -0.58 -8.58 -6.26
CA LYS A 149 -1.59 -8.97 -7.26
C LYS A 149 -1.06 -10.06 -8.18
N ILE A 150 0.22 -9.96 -8.51
CA ILE A 150 0.91 -10.83 -9.47
C ILE A 150 2.06 -11.63 -8.85
N GLY A 151 2.48 -11.28 -7.63
CA GLY A 151 3.61 -11.92 -6.95
C GLY A 151 4.96 -11.55 -7.57
N VAL A 152 5.13 -10.32 -8.04
CA VAL A 152 6.34 -9.86 -8.75
C VAL A 152 6.94 -8.66 -8.07
N ASP A 153 8.25 -8.71 -7.84
CA ASP A 153 9.05 -7.56 -7.44
C ASP A 153 9.37 -6.67 -8.66
N THR A 154 8.99 -5.41 -8.58
CA THR A 154 9.23 -4.42 -9.62
C THR A 154 10.28 -3.43 -9.13
N ALA A 155 11.38 -3.32 -9.87
CA ALA A 155 12.38 -2.29 -9.63
C ALA A 155 11.95 -0.97 -10.29
N TYR A 156 12.09 0.12 -9.55
CA TYR A 156 11.75 1.46 -9.99
C TYR A 156 13.01 2.30 -10.12
N PRO A 157 13.10 3.14 -11.17
CA PRO A 157 14.26 4.00 -11.40
C PRO A 157 14.27 5.25 -10.51
N THR A 158 13.17 5.56 -9.82
CA THR A 158 13.03 6.78 -9.02
C THR A 158 12.90 6.48 -7.53
N PRO A 159 13.52 7.29 -6.65
CA PRO A 159 13.37 7.19 -5.20
C PRO A 159 11.96 7.56 -4.70
N ASP A 160 11.22 8.38 -5.44
CA ASP A 160 9.89 8.88 -5.07
C ASP A 160 8.76 7.87 -5.36
N VAL A 161 8.96 6.62 -4.95
CA VAL A 161 7.95 5.57 -5.09
C VAL A 161 7.24 5.41 -3.77
N TRP A 162 5.92 5.55 -3.80
CA TRP A 162 5.08 5.49 -2.61
C TRP A 162 4.45 4.10 -2.54
N SER A 163 4.63 3.42 -1.42
CA SER A 163 4.02 2.12 -1.20
C SER A 163 3.46 1.98 0.21
N SER A 164 2.55 1.02 0.36
CA SER A 164 2.21 0.54 1.68
C SER A 164 3.22 -0.50 2.08
N MET A 165 3.19 -0.91 3.33
CA MET A 165 3.95 -2.05 3.78
C MET A 165 3.15 -2.87 4.76
N ARG A 166 3.29 -4.19 4.61
CA ARG A 166 2.91 -5.15 5.63
C ARG A 166 4.16 -5.49 6.42
N LEU A 167 3.99 -5.65 7.72
CA LEU A 167 5.09 -6.03 8.59
C LEU A 167 4.97 -7.50 8.94
N ILE A 168 6.13 -8.12 9.04
CA ILE A 168 6.31 -9.51 9.44
C ILE A 168 7.18 -9.53 10.68
N ARG A 169 7.02 -10.58 11.48
CA ARG A 169 7.94 -10.98 12.52
C ARG A 169 8.06 -12.50 12.53
N LYS A 170 9.12 -12.98 13.18
CA LYS A 170 9.35 -14.40 13.42
C LYS A 170 9.62 -14.60 14.91
N GLU A 171 9.06 -15.66 15.48
CA GLU A 171 9.32 -16.00 16.88
C GLU A 171 10.80 -16.37 17.06
N GLY A 172 11.47 -15.74 18.03
CA GLY A 172 12.92 -15.89 18.26
C GLY A 172 13.82 -14.97 17.43
N GLU A 173 13.27 -14.17 16.51
CA GLU A 173 14.05 -13.17 15.78
C GLU A 173 14.10 -11.87 16.58
N ALA A 174 15.32 -11.39 16.83
CA ALA A 174 15.54 -10.13 17.52
C ALA A 174 14.88 -8.99 16.75
N ALA A 175 14.28 -8.03 17.49
CA ALA A 175 13.80 -6.80 16.90
C ALA A 175 14.90 -6.19 16.03
N PRO A 176 14.57 -5.65 14.84
CA PRO A 176 15.56 -4.89 14.10
C PRO A 176 16.11 -3.83 15.04
N ALA A 177 17.42 -3.84 15.27
CA ALA A 177 18.04 -2.88 16.18
C ALA A 177 17.58 -1.47 15.77
N PRO A 178 17.21 -0.59 16.72
CA PRO A 178 17.10 0.83 16.43
C PRO A 178 18.51 1.32 16.10
N ALA A 179 18.94 1.11 14.85
CA ALA A 179 20.23 1.55 14.37
C ALA A 179 20.14 3.07 14.29
N GLY A 180 20.83 3.73 15.23
CA GLY A 180 20.88 5.17 15.39
C GLY A 180 21.11 5.87 14.05
N LYS A 181 20.49 7.06 13.94
CA LYS A 181 20.61 8.02 12.84
C LYS A 181 21.01 7.35 11.52
N ALA A 182 20.03 7.10 10.65
CA ALA A 182 20.28 7.19 9.22
C ALA A 182 21.20 8.41 9.02
N ALA A 183 22.40 8.15 8.51
CA ALA A 183 23.47 9.12 8.46
C ALA A 183 22.89 10.42 7.92
N GLU A 184 22.93 11.47 8.75
CA GLU A 184 22.98 12.82 8.23
C GLU A 184 24.06 12.80 7.14
N PRO A 185 23.75 13.19 5.88
CA PRO A 185 24.83 13.56 5.00
C PRO A 185 25.53 14.73 5.67
N ALA A 186 26.75 14.45 6.12
CA ALA A 186 27.66 15.40 6.72
C ALA A 186 27.73 16.64 5.82
N ALA A 187 27.52 17.78 6.46
CA ALA A 187 27.78 19.08 5.89
C ALA A 187 29.25 19.16 5.44
N ASP A 188 29.47 19.23 4.13
CA ASP A 188 30.60 19.97 3.59
C ASP A 188 30.05 21.27 2.99
N LYS A 189 30.38 22.37 3.66
CA LYS A 189 30.07 23.73 3.25
C LYS A 189 31.40 24.47 3.23
N PRO A 190 31.84 25.04 2.10
CA PRO A 190 32.57 26.28 2.13
C PRO A 190 31.55 27.43 2.09
N ALA A 191 31.62 28.27 3.11
CA ALA A 191 30.81 29.46 3.24
C ALA A 191 31.24 30.55 2.23
N ALA A 192 30.26 31.21 1.61
CA ALA A 192 30.32 32.64 1.31
C ALA A 192 28.89 33.21 1.27
N GLU A 193 28.58 33.96 2.33
CA GLU A 193 27.66 35.09 2.48
C GLU A 193 26.20 35.06 1.95
N ALA A 194 25.30 35.20 2.93
CA ALA A 194 23.87 35.54 2.83
C ALA A 194 23.70 37.08 2.59
N PRO A 195 22.49 37.70 2.56
CA PRO A 195 21.16 37.13 2.84
C PRO A 195 20.01 37.63 1.93
N ALA A 196 18.89 36.90 1.92
CA ALA A 196 17.54 37.46 2.10
C ALA A 196 16.47 36.36 2.10
N ALA A 197 15.57 36.44 3.06
CA ALA A 197 14.41 35.59 3.28
C ALA A 197 13.41 35.64 2.10
N VAL A 198 12.59 34.59 1.91
CA VAL A 198 11.11 34.62 1.93
C VAL A 198 10.55 33.18 1.92
N GLU A 199 9.94 32.80 3.05
CA GLU A 199 8.60 32.21 3.22
C GLU A 199 8.10 31.06 2.32
N GLN A 200 7.81 29.93 2.98
CA GLN A 200 7.04 28.78 2.49
C GLN A 200 5.59 29.17 2.14
N ALA A 201 5.07 28.65 1.02
CA ALA A 201 3.63 28.49 0.82
C ALA A 201 3.31 27.18 0.09
N ALA A 202 2.35 26.46 0.66
CA ALA A 202 1.86 25.14 0.27
C ALA A 202 1.18 25.09 -1.11
N ALA A 203 1.26 23.95 -1.78
CA ALA A 203 0.20 23.46 -2.69
C ALA A 203 0.32 21.94 -2.94
N ALA A 204 -0.73 21.20 -2.58
CA ALA A 204 -1.11 19.95 -3.23
C ALA A 204 -2.09 20.25 -4.39
N PRO A 205 -2.47 19.28 -5.23
CA PRO A 205 -1.64 18.30 -5.92
C PRO A 205 -1.90 18.34 -7.45
N ALA A 206 -0.94 17.89 -8.27
CA ALA A 206 -1.20 17.62 -9.69
C ALA A 206 -0.97 16.13 -9.99
N LYS A 207 -2.06 15.43 -10.30
CA LYS A 207 -2.04 14.20 -11.10
C LYS A 207 -1.80 14.55 -12.56
N SER A 208 -1.04 13.72 -13.26
CA SER A 208 -1.37 13.14 -14.58
C SER A 208 -0.30 12.08 -14.86
N SER A 209 -0.56 10.89 -15.42
CA SER A 209 -1.48 10.46 -16.49
C SER A 209 -1.43 8.92 -16.57
N GLY A 210 -2.37 8.12 -17.08
CA GLY A 210 -3.68 8.26 -17.75
C GLY A 210 -4.35 6.86 -17.76
N GLY A 211 -5.53 6.62 -18.31
CA GLY A 211 -6.39 7.47 -19.12
C GLY A 211 -7.87 7.07 -19.03
N VAL A 212 -8.70 8.10 -18.87
CA VAL A 212 -10.09 8.25 -19.32
C VAL A 212 -10.23 9.76 -19.58
N PRO A 213 -10.88 10.25 -20.66
CA PRO A 213 -10.86 11.67 -20.98
C PRO A 213 -11.68 12.46 -19.95
N GLY A 214 -11.01 13.26 -19.13
CA GLY A 214 -11.65 14.25 -18.26
C GLY A 214 -12.03 15.51 -19.05
N PRO A 215 -12.95 16.34 -18.52
CA PRO A 215 -13.37 17.57 -19.19
C PRO A 215 -12.17 18.48 -19.42
N THR A 216 -12.00 18.94 -20.65
CA THR A 216 -10.94 19.87 -21.03
C THR A 216 -11.14 21.21 -20.31
N PRO A 217 -10.14 21.73 -19.59
CA PRO A 217 -10.23 23.05 -19.00
C PRO A 217 -10.43 24.09 -20.11
N ARG A 218 -11.52 24.86 -20.05
CA ARG A 218 -11.77 25.96 -20.97
C ARG A 218 -10.64 26.99 -20.82
N LYS A 219 -9.95 27.32 -21.92
CA LYS A 219 -8.84 28.29 -21.92
C LYS A 219 -9.30 29.70 -22.34
N ASP A 220 -10.50 29.79 -22.92
CA ASP A 220 -11.16 31.01 -23.37
C ASP A 220 -12.00 31.66 -22.27
N PHE A 221 -11.34 32.12 -21.22
CA PHE A 221 -11.98 32.97 -20.20
C PHE A 221 -12.07 34.40 -20.71
N SER A 222 -13.27 34.99 -20.64
CA SER A 222 -13.47 36.42 -20.88
C SER A 222 -12.67 37.26 -19.87
N PRO A 223 -12.21 38.47 -20.22
CA PRO A 223 -11.54 39.39 -19.29
C PRO A 223 -12.32 39.60 -17.97
N GLU A 224 -13.65 39.65 -18.02
CA GLU A 224 -14.51 39.77 -16.83
C GLU A 224 -14.44 38.54 -15.93
N GLU A 225 -14.40 37.34 -16.50
CA GLU A 225 -14.30 36.09 -15.74
C GLU A 225 -12.92 35.96 -15.07
N ARG A 226 -11.85 36.39 -15.75
CA ARG A 226 -10.50 36.48 -15.16
C ARG A 226 -10.45 37.48 -14.01
N ALA A 227 -11.09 38.64 -14.17
CA ALA A 227 -11.17 39.65 -13.12
C ALA A 227 -11.95 39.14 -11.88
N ALA A 228 -13.06 38.43 -12.10
CA ALA A 228 -13.84 37.81 -11.03
C ALA A 228 -13.05 36.72 -10.28
N MET A 229 -12.30 35.88 -10.99
CA MET A 229 -11.43 34.86 -10.38
C MET A 229 -10.31 35.47 -9.54
N LEU A 230 -9.64 36.51 -10.06
CA LEU A 230 -8.59 37.22 -9.32
C LEU A 230 -9.14 37.93 -8.09
N LYS A 231 -10.35 38.51 -8.17
CA LYS A 231 -11.01 39.14 -7.03
C LYS A 231 -11.31 38.11 -5.93
N ARG A 232 -11.76 36.92 -6.30
CA ARG A 232 -12.06 35.83 -5.36
C ARG A 232 -10.79 35.24 -4.75
N ALA A 233 -9.72 35.09 -5.53
CA ALA A 233 -8.41 34.65 -5.04
C ALA A 233 -7.81 35.65 -4.04
N LYS A 234 -7.90 36.95 -4.32
CA LYS A 234 -7.45 38.00 -3.40
C LYS A 234 -8.26 38.04 -2.10
N ALA A 235 -9.58 37.84 -2.17
CA ALA A 235 -10.43 37.76 -0.98
C ALA A 235 -10.07 36.57 -0.08
N TYR A 236 -9.82 35.40 -0.68
CA TYR A 236 -9.38 34.22 0.05
C TYR A 236 -7.99 34.42 0.67
N ALA A 237 -7.04 35.04 -0.05
CA ALA A 237 -5.73 35.36 0.49
C ALA A 237 -5.81 36.34 1.68
N ALA A 238 -6.72 37.31 1.64
CA ALA A 238 -6.96 38.23 2.75
C ALA A 238 -7.57 37.53 3.96
N GLU A 239 -8.53 36.62 3.75
CA GLU A 239 -9.15 35.82 4.82
C GLU A 239 -8.14 34.87 5.49
N VAL A 240 -7.31 34.21 4.69
CA VAL A 240 -6.23 33.33 5.18
C VAL A 240 -5.20 34.13 5.98
N LYS A 241 -4.88 35.35 5.54
CA LYS A 241 -3.95 36.24 6.25
C LYS A 241 -4.53 36.74 7.57
N ALA A 242 -5.82 37.06 7.61
CA ALA A 242 -6.51 37.48 8.84
C ALA A 242 -6.65 36.35 9.88
N ARG A 243 -6.64 35.08 9.44
CA ARG A 243 -6.72 33.91 10.32
C ARG A 243 -5.37 33.46 10.91
N LYS A 244 -4.26 33.99 10.39
CA LYS A 244 -2.89 33.67 10.83
C LYS A 244 -2.20 34.79 11.62
N GLY A 245 -2.86 35.94 11.82
CA GLY A 245 -2.43 37.02 12.71
C GLY A 245 -3.21 36.99 14.01
#